data_AF-A0A961AM65-F1
#
_entry.id   AF-A0A961AM65-F1
#
_cell.length_a   1.000
_cell.length_b   1.000
_cell.length_c   1.000
_cell.angle_alpha   90.00
_cell.angle_beta   90.00
_cell.angle_gamma   90.00
#
_symmetry.space_group_name_H-M   'P 1'
#
loop_
_entity.id
_entity.type
_entity.pdbx_description
1 polymer ?
#
loop_
_entity_poly.entity_id
_entity_poly.type
_entity_poly.pdbx_seq_one_letter_code
_entity_poly.pdbx_strand_id
1 'polypeptide(L)'
;MLSSRLSVALGIAVVALEGRAEDAAFFESRIRPVLVEQCYECHSVESGKAKGGLQVDNRASLRRGGESGPAVVPGKPAESLLLSAMLHADPDLAMPPKKPRLAEGVLADFRRWIERGAVDPREESAISGSDAGGDGVRWSYRALPERVAAGASVESLWLAGLERQGLSPGPEADARTLLRRVYLDLTGLPPSPEEVAAFKLDQLPQVVDRLLASPEFGVRWGRHWLDVVRFAESNGRESNIIYPHAWRYRDYVIEAFQRDLPYDQFLREQIAGDLLPSASAEERARRLIATGFLALGAKGLNEQNKAQFAADLADEQLDTLSRAVLATSIACARCHDH
;
A
#
# COMPACT_ATOMS: atom_id res chain seq x y z
N MET A 1 19.94 -36.77 9.40
CA MET A 1 20.16 -36.18 8.05
C MET A 1 18.97 -35.38 7.51
N LEU A 2 18.02 -34.91 8.33
CA LEU A 2 16.89 -34.07 7.86
C LEU A 2 17.06 -32.55 8.07
N SER A 3 18.08 -32.09 8.81
CA SER A 3 18.23 -30.66 9.15
C SER A 3 18.86 -29.80 8.05
N SER A 4 19.46 -30.39 7.00
CA SER A 4 20.21 -29.65 5.98
C SER A 4 19.41 -29.29 4.72
N ARG A 5 18.13 -29.70 4.63
CA ARG A 5 17.29 -29.41 3.45
C ARG A 5 16.31 -28.25 3.66
N LEU A 6 16.07 -27.84 4.91
CA LEU A 6 15.11 -26.78 5.24
C LEU A 6 15.69 -25.36 5.03
N SER A 7 16.98 -25.16 5.32
CA SER A 7 17.65 -23.85 5.17
C SER A 7 17.86 -23.43 3.71
N VAL A 8 17.95 -24.39 2.79
CA VAL A 8 18.10 -24.10 1.34
C VAL A 8 16.76 -23.68 0.73
N ALA A 9 15.65 -24.28 1.16
CA ALA A 9 14.31 -23.93 0.67
C ALA A 9 13.86 -22.53 1.11
N LEU A 10 14.21 -22.11 2.34
CA LEU A 10 13.87 -20.78 2.86
C LEU A 10 14.67 -19.66 2.17
N GLY A 11 15.95 -19.88 1.86
CA GLY A 11 16.78 -18.91 1.14
C GLY A 11 16.34 -18.69 -0.31
N ILE A 12 15.91 -19.74 -1.02
CA ILE A 12 15.43 -19.65 -2.41
C ILE A 12 14.09 -18.88 -2.49
N ALA A 13 13.19 -19.09 -1.51
CA ALA A 13 11.90 -18.40 -1.49
C ALA A 13 12.03 -16.89 -1.24
N VAL A 14 12.94 -16.46 -0.35
CA VAL A 14 13.18 -15.04 -0.05
C VAL A 14 13.81 -14.31 -1.24
N VAL A 15 14.83 -14.89 -1.88
CA VAL A 15 15.48 -14.29 -3.07
C VAL A 15 14.51 -14.17 -4.25
N ALA A 16 13.62 -15.15 -4.44
CA ALA A 16 12.60 -15.10 -5.50
C ALA A 16 11.51 -14.03 -5.26
N LEU A 17 11.21 -13.71 -4.00
CA LEU A 17 10.26 -12.65 -3.63
C LEU A 17 10.87 -11.25 -3.80
N GLU A 18 12.14 -11.07 -3.41
CA GLU A 18 12.87 -9.81 -3.61
C GLU A 18 13.04 -9.46 -5.09
N GLY A 19 13.43 -10.45 -5.92
CA GLY A 19 13.57 -10.24 -7.37
C GLY A 19 12.25 -9.84 -8.04
N ARG A 20 11.13 -10.44 -7.63
CA ARG A 20 9.79 -10.07 -8.14
C ARG A 20 9.36 -8.66 -7.74
N ALA A 21 9.68 -8.22 -6.53
CA ALA A 21 9.38 -6.88 -6.07
C ALA A 21 10.19 -5.81 -6.84
N GLU A 22 11.47 -6.08 -7.09
CA GLU A 22 12.32 -5.22 -7.93
C GLU A 22 11.81 -5.16 -9.38
N ASP A 23 11.43 -6.30 -9.96
CA ASP A 23 10.87 -6.36 -11.31
C ASP A 23 9.55 -5.61 -11.44
N ALA A 24 8.67 -5.71 -10.44
CA ALA A 24 7.42 -4.95 -10.38
C ALA A 24 7.68 -3.44 -10.26
N ALA A 25 8.62 -3.03 -9.40
CA ALA A 25 9.03 -1.64 -9.29
C ALA A 25 9.63 -1.10 -10.60
N PHE A 26 10.41 -1.93 -11.31
CA PHE A 26 10.94 -1.58 -12.64
C PHE A 26 9.82 -1.36 -13.65
N PHE A 27 8.81 -2.25 -13.67
CA PHE A 27 7.65 -2.07 -14.52
C PHE A 27 6.91 -0.75 -14.23
N GLU A 28 6.59 -0.48 -12.97
CA GLU A 28 5.83 0.71 -12.55
C GLU A 28 6.59 2.02 -12.84
N SER A 29 7.92 2.01 -12.70
CA SER A 29 8.73 3.23 -12.87
C SER A 29 9.26 3.45 -14.29
N ARG A 30 9.43 2.40 -15.11
CA ARG A 30 10.09 2.48 -16.43
C ARG A 30 9.22 2.08 -17.61
N ILE A 31 8.25 1.18 -17.41
CA ILE A 31 7.45 0.61 -18.50
C ILE A 31 6.06 1.22 -18.54
N ARG A 32 5.33 1.21 -17.41
CA ARG A 32 3.96 1.71 -17.32
C ARG A 32 3.81 3.18 -17.75
N PRO A 33 4.70 4.12 -17.36
CA PRO A 33 4.61 5.52 -17.78
C PRO A 33 4.60 5.66 -19.30
N VAL A 34 5.46 4.91 -19.99
CA VAL A 34 5.57 4.95 -21.47
C VAL A 34 4.33 4.34 -22.12
N LEU A 35 3.81 3.22 -21.59
CA LEU A 35 2.57 2.62 -22.10
C LEU A 35 1.39 3.59 -21.97
N VAL A 36 1.27 4.28 -20.83
CA VAL A 36 0.24 5.29 -20.58
C VAL A 36 0.38 6.44 -21.58
N GLU A 37 1.55 7.04 -21.65
CA GLU A 37 1.78 8.27 -22.43
C GLU A 37 1.76 8.04 -23.95
N GLN A 38 2.31 6.91 -24.42
CA GLN A 38 2.56 6.68 -25.85
C GLN A 38 1.61 5.67 -26.49
N CYS A 39 0.90 4.86 -25.70
CA CYS A 39 0.12 3.73 -26.23
C CYS A 39 -1.35 3.74 -25.84
N TYR A 40 -1.73 4.16 -24.63
CA TYR A 40 -3.10 3.99 -24.13
C TYR A 40 -4.15 4.77 -24.93
N GLU A 41 -3.80 5.93 -25.48
CA GLU A 41 -4.70 6.73 -26.33
C GLU A 41 -5.31 5.90 -27.47
N CYS A 42 -4.56 4.92 -28.00
CA CYS A 42 -5.00 4.06 -29.09
C CYS A 42 -5.14 2.57 -28.73
N HIS A 43 -4.53 2.10 -27.65
CA HIS A 43 -4.43 0.66 -27.32
C HIS A 43 -4.88 0.34 -25.89
N SER A 44 -5.89 1.06 -25.38
CA SER A 44 -6.54 0.78 -24.10
C SER A 44 -7.99 0.34 -24.29
N VAL A 45 -8.58 -0.27 -23.26
CA VAL A 45 -10.02 -0.55 -23.19
C VAL A 45 -10.83 0.73 -23.37
N GLU A 46 -10.41 1.82 -22.71
CA GLU A 46 -11.09 3.12 -22.76
C GLU A 46 -11.10 3.73 -24.17
N SER A 47 -10.02 3.56 -24.93
CA SER A 47 -9.96 4.05 -26.32
C SER A 47 -11.01 3.43 -27.25
N GLY A 48 -11.58 2.27 -26.87
CA GLY A 48 -12.71 1.60 -27.53
C GLY A 48 -12.48 1.11 -28.97
N LYS A 49 -11.38 1.50 -29.62
CA LYS A 49 -11.03 1.16 -31.01
C LYS A 49 -9.53 0.91 -31.17
N ALA A 50 -9.03 -0.09 -30.45
CA ALA A 50 -7.66 -0.51 -30.59
C ALA A 50 -7.36 -1.09 -31.98
N LYS A 51 -6.47 -0.45 -32.73
CA LYS A 51 -6.07 -0.91 -34.06
C LYS A 51 -5.43 -2.30 -33.96
N GLY A 52 -5.92 -3.25 -34.75
CA GLY A 52 -5.45 -4.65 -34.72
C GLY A 52 -5.84 -5.42 -33.45
N GLY A 53 -6.82 -4.96 -32.67
CA GLY A 53 -7.33 -5.66 -31.49
C GLY A 53 -6.36 -5.73 -30.30
N LEU A 54 -5.27 -4.94 -30.33
CA LEU A 54 -4.24 -4.95 -29.28
C LEU A 54 -4.60 -4.03 -28.11
N GLN A 55 -4.73 -4.60 -26.91
CA GLN A 55 -4.84 -3.85 -25.65
C GLN A 55 -3.57 -4.01 -24.82
N VAL A 56 -2.97 -2.90 -24.38
CA VAL A 56 -1.69 -2.87 -23.65
C VAL A 56 -1.84 -2.44 -22.18
N ASP A 57 -3.05 -2.10 -21.76
CA ASP A 57 -3.40 -1.61 -20.43
C ASP A 57 -3.58 -2.70 -19.37
N ASN A 58 -3.67 -3.96 -19.80
CA ASN A 58 -3.76 -5.13 -18.94
C ASN A 58 -2.77 -6.23 -19.36
N ARG A 59 -2.26 -6.98 -18.37
CA ARG A 59 -1.21 -8.00 -18.60
C ARG A 59 -1.65 -9.09 -19.56
N ALA A 60 -2.84 -9.63 -19.37
CA ALA A 60 -3.33 -10.78 -20.13
C ALA A 60 -3.44 -10.43 -21.62
N SER A 61 -4.00 -9.27 -21.95
CA SER A 61 -4.14 -8.79 -23.33
C SER A 61 -2.80 -8.36 -23.92
N LEU A 62 -1.91 -7.74 -23.13
CA LEU A 62 -0.57 -7.38 -23.60
C LEU A 62 0.26 -8.63 -23.98
N ARG A 63 0.09 -9.75 -23.27
CA ARG A 63 0.75 -11.01 -23.63
C ARG A 63 0.07 -11.71 -24.81
N ARG A 64 -1.27 -11.75 -24.81
CA ARG A 64 -2.06 -12.33 -25.90
C ARG A 64 -1.79 -11.63 -27.23
N GLY A 65 -1.60 -10.31 -27.18
CA GLY A 65 -1.46 -9.46 -28.35
C GLY A 65 -2.75 -9.30 -29.13
N GLY A 66 -2.62 -8.84 -30.37
CA GLY A 66 -3.73 -8.54 -31.27
C GLY A 66 -3.87 -9.57 -32.38
N GLU A 67 -4.52 -9.16 -33.48
CA GLU A 67 -4.74 -9.97 -34.69
C GLU A 67 -3.43 -10.47 -35.31
N SER A 68 -2.33 -9.73 -35.13
CA SER A 68 -0.99 -10.08 -35.62
C SER A 68 -0.24 -11.08 -34.74
N GLY A 69 -0.82 -11.49 -33.60
CA GLY A 69 -0.22 -12.42 -32.65
C GLY A 69 0.30 -11.77 -31.36
N PRO A 70 1.06 -12.51 -30.53
CA PRO A 70 1.53 -12.09 -29.22
C PRO A 70 2.33 -10.78 -29.26
N ALA A 71 1.91 -9.79 -28.48
CA ALA A 71 2.64 -8.52 -28.39
C ALA A 71 3.89 -8.63 -27.51
N VAL A 72 3.81 -9.40 -26.42
CA VAL A 72 4.95 -9.66 -25.54
C VAL A 72 5.11 -11.15 -25.29
N VAL A 73 6.29 -11.67 -25.61
CA VAL A 73 6.71 -13.04 -25.32
C VAL A 73 7.77 -13.00 -24.22
N PRO A 74 7.42 -13.36 -22.96
CA PRO A 74 8.35 -13.36 -21.82
C PRO A 74 9.67 -14.08 -22.13
N GLY A 75 10.79 -13.42 -21.85
CA GLY A 75 12.14 -13.95 -22.06
C GLY A 75 12.62 -13.86 -23.52
N LYS A 76 11.78 -13.39 -24.45
CA LYS A 76 12.08 -13.41 -25.89
C LYS A 76 11.81 -12.07 -26.57
N PRO A 77 12.73 -11.09 -26.45
CA PRO A 77 12.57 -9.77 -27.08
C PRO A 77 12.41 -9.82 -28.60
N ALA A 78 13.14 -10.72 -29.27
CA ALA A 78 13.10 -10.86 -30.72
C ALA A 78 11.76 -11.43 -31.24
N GLU A 79 11.04 -12.19 -30.41
CA GLU A 79 9.71 -12.74 -30.74
C GLU A 79 8.57 -11.81 -30.28
N SER A 80 8.87 -10.68 -29.63
CA SER A 80 7.87 -9.77 -29.07
C SER A 80 7.52 -8.65 -30.06
N LEU A 81 6.31 -8.71 -30.63
CA LEU A 81 5.87 -7.74 -31.63
C LEU A 81 5.81 -6.30 -31.11
N LEU A 82 5.53 -6.10 -29.82
CA LEU A 82 5.54 -4.76 -29.21
C LEU A 82 6.90 -4.08 -29.39
N LEU A 83 7.99 -4.80 -29.10
CA LEU A 83 9.34 -4.26 -29.24
C LEU A 83 9.70 -4.05 -30.71
N SER A 84 9.31 -4.97 -31.59
CA SER A 84 9.50 -4.83 -33.04
C SER A 84 8.81 -3.58 -33.61
N ALA A 85 7.57 -3.35 -33.20
CA ALA A 85 6.77 -2.18 -33.56
C ALA A 85 7.40 -0.87 -33.06
N MET A 86 7.86 -0.84 -31.80
CA MET A 86 8.58 0.30 -31.22
C MET A 86 9.94 0.55 -31.85
N LEU A 87 10.59 -0.50 -32.38
CA LEU A 87 11.84 -0.38 -33.12
C LEU A 87 11.67 0.12 -34.56
N HIS A 88 10.42 0.21 -35.03
CA HIS A 88 10.06 0.47 -36.43
C HIS A 88 10.70 -0.56 -37.40
N ALA A 89 10.78 -1.82 -36.97
CA ALA A 89 11.36 -2.89 -37.80
C ALA A 89 10.47 -3.23 -39.01
N ASP A 90 9.16 -3.01 -38.88
CA ASP A 90 8.18 -3.08 -39.96
C ASP A 90 7.49 -1.70 -40.09
N PRO A 91 7.60 -1.02 -41.24
CA PRO A 91 6.95 0.26 -41.50
C PRO A 91 5.42 0.25 -41.30
N ASP A 92 4.76 -0.87 -41.57
CA ASP A 92 3.29 -0.98 -41.49
C ASP A 92 2.81 -1.16 -40.04
N LEU A 93 3.71 -1.59 -39.15
CA LEU A 93 3.47 -1.80 -37.72
C LEU A 93 4.20 -0.78 -36.83
N ALA A 94 4.83 0.24 -37.42
CA ALA A 94 5.63 1.22 -36.69
C ALA A 94 4.78 1.99 -35.66
N MET A 95 5.23 1.94 -34.40
CA MET A 95 4.54 2.58 -33.27
C MET A 95 5.51 3.47 -32.46
N PRO A 96 5.09 4.70 -32.07
CA PRO A 96 3.81 5.33 -32.37
C PRO A 96 3.68 5.77 -33.85
N PRO A 97 2.48 5.73 -34.45
CA PRO A 97 2.31 5.94 -35.88
C PRO A 97 2.65 7.38 -36.27
N LYS A 98 3.38 7.55 -37.37
CA LYS A 98 3.82 8.86 -37.91
C LYS A 98 4.60 9.73 -36.91
N LYS A 99 5.09 9.16 -35.81
CA LYS A 99 6.02 9.80 -34.88
C LYS A 99 7.43 9.22 -35.07
N PRO A 100 8.49 9.94 -34.65
CA PRO A 100 9.81 9.35 -34.54
C PRO A 100 9.81 8.15 -33.58
N ARG A 101 10.81 7.29 -33.73
CA ARG A 101 11.06 6.19 -32.81
C ARG A 101 11.26 6.73 -31.38
N LEU A 102 10.79 5.98 -30.39
CA LEU A 102 11.03 6.28 -28.97
C LEU A 102 12.53 6.33 -28.66
N ALA A 103 12.90 7.06 -27.60
CA ALA A 103 14.29 7.22 -27.21
C ALA A 103 14.98 5.86 -26.94
N GLU A 104 16.27 5.75 -27.29
CA GLU A 104 17.03 4.50 -27.12
C GLU A 104 16.98 3.93 -25.70
N GLY A 105 16.98 4.80 -24.69
CA GLY A 105 16.86 4.39 -23.28
C GLY A 105 15.54 3.68 -22.99
N VAL A 106 14.43 4.16 -23.57
CA VAL A 106 13.11 3.54 -23.43
C VAL A 106 13.09 2.17 -24.12
N LEU A 107 13.63 2.08 -25.33
CA LEU A 107 13.71 0.82 -26.07
C LEU A 107 14.58 -0.22 -25.35
N ALA A 108 15.68 0.23 -24.72
CA ALA A 108 16.54 -0.61 -23.91
C ALA A 108 15.81 -1.10 -22.65
N ASP A 109 15.02 -0.26 -21.99
CA ASP A 109 14.21 -0.65 -20.84
C ASP A 109 13.16 -1.70 -21.19
N PHE A 110 12.44 -1.54 -22.32
CA PHE A 110 11.48 -2.53 -22.80
C PHE A 110 12.16 -3.85 -23.19
N ARG A 111 13.32 -3.80 -23.87
CA ARG A 111 14.12 -5.00 -24.15
C ARG A 111 14.49 -5.73 -22.86
N ARG A 112 15.08 -5.02 -21.90
CA ARG A 112 15.50 -5.58 -20.61
C ARG A 112 14.32 -6.17 -19.83
N TRP A 113 13.18 -5.47 -19.82
CA TRP A 113 11.97 -5.95 -19.17
C TRP A 113 11.48 -7.26 -19.77
N ILE A 114 11.48 -7.38 -21.10
CA ILE A 114 11.10 -8.61 -21.79
C ILE A 114 12.10 -9.74 -21.52
N GLU A 115 13.41 -9.48 -21.56
CA GLU A 115 14.47 -10.45 -21.23
C GLU A 115 14.30 -11.01 -19.82
N ARG A 116 13.92 -10.16 -18.85
CA ARG A 116 13.65 -10.54 -17.45
C ARG A 116 12.30 -11.23 -17.24
N GLY A 117 11.60 -11.60 -18.32
CA GLY A 117 10.35 -12.36 -18.24
C GLY A 117 9.07 -11.50 -18.25
N ALA A 118 9.18 -10.22 -18.63
CA ALA A 118 8.07 -9.29 -18.76
C ALA A 118 7.12 -9.33 -17.56
N VAL A 119 7.69 -9.13 -16.36
CA VAL A 119 6.91 -9.06 -15.11
C VAL A 119 6.01 -7.84 -15.19
N ASP A 120 4.72 -8.08 -15.15
CA ASP A 120 3.69 -7.07 -15.18
C ASP A 120 2.81 -7.28 -13.93
N PRO A 121 2.82 -6.36 -12.96
CA PRO A 121 2.05 -6.48 -11.72
C PRO A 121 0.55 -6.25 -11.96
N ARG A 122 0.12 -5.84 -13.16
CA ARG A 122 -1.29 -5.63 -13.54
C ARG A 122 -2.02 -6.96 -13.82
N GLU A 123 -1.70 -8.03 -13.09
CA GLU A 123 -2.50 -9.26 -13.14
C GLU A 123 -3.96 -8.95 -12.75
N GLU A 124 -4.90 -9.62 -13.41
CA GLU A 124 -6.22 -9.86 -12.84
C GLU A 124 -6.02 -10.34 -11.40
N SER A 125 -6.86 -9.86 -10.47
CA SER A 125 -6.89 -10.37 -9.11
C SER A 125 -7.19 -11.88 -9.13
N ALA A 126 -6.16 -12.70 -9.25
CA ALA A 126 -6.15 -14.10 -8.87
C ALA A 126 -5.97 -14.20 -7.35
N ILE A 127 -6.75 -13.41 -6.61
CA ILE A 127 -7.36 -13.94 -5.41
C ILE A 127 -8.53 -14.73 -5.96
N SER A 128 -8.34 -16.03 -6.13
CA SER A 128 -9.42 -17.01 -6.26
C SER A 128 -10.20 -17.04 -4.94
N GLY A 129 -10.95 -15.96 -4.72
CA GLY A 129 -12.00 -15.75 -3.76
C GLY A 129 -13.07 -15.00 -4.53
N SER A 130 -14.22 -15.62 -4.64
CA SER A 130 -15.32 -15.34 -5.58
C SER A 130 -16.08 -14.03 -5.35
N ASP A 131 -15.39 -12.90 -5.19
CA ASP A 131 -16.02 -11.59 -4.88
C ASP A 131 -15.73 -10.49 -5.92
N ALA A 132 -15.19 -10.85 -7.10
CA ALA A 132 -15.29 -10.03 -8.30
C ALA A 132 -16.68 -10.23 -8.92
N GLY A 133 -17.71 -9.68 -8.28
CA GLY A 133 -19.05 -9.62 -8.86
C GLY A 133 -19.05 -8.70 -10.08
N GLY A 134 -18.84 -9.27 -11.27
CA GLY A 134 -19.32 -8.84 -12.59
C GLY A 134 -18.93 -7.46 -13.17
N ASP A 135 -18.51 -6.48 -12.37
CA ASP A 135 -18.43 -5.06 -12.74
C ASP A 135 -17.00 -4.48 -12.76
N GLY A 136 -15.98 -5.29 -12.45
CA GLY A 136 -14.58 -4.85 -12.40
C GLY A 136 -14.22 -3.97 -11.21
N VAL A 137 -15.15 -3.70 -10.28
CA VAL A 137 -14.90 -2.89 -9.08
C VAL A 137 -14.26 -3.76 -8.00
N ARG A 138 -13.09 -3.35 -7.51
CA ARG A 138 -12.39 -4.00 -6.40
C ARG A 138 -13.27 -3.97 -5.15
N TRP A 139 -13.33 -5.09 -4.42
CA TRP A 139 -14.17 -5.25 -3.23
C TRP A 139 -14.05 -4.11 -2.21
N SER A 140 -12.85 -3.51 -2.06
CA SER A 140 -12.57 -2.44 -1.11
C SER A 140 -13.20 -1.09 -1.48
N TYR A 141 -13.62 -0.90 -2.73
CA TYR A 141 -14.31 0.31 -3.19
C TYR A 141 -15.80 0.09 -3.39
N ARG A 142 -16.32 -1.11 -3.09
CA ARG A 142 -17.76 -1.34 -3.08
C ARG A 142 -18.36 -0.63 -1.88
N ALA A 143 -19.55 -0.06 -2.08
CA ALA A 143 -20.32 0.48 -0.97
C ALA A 143 -20.51 -0.63 0.09
N LEU A 144 -20.31 -0.27 1.36
CA LEU A 144 -20.62 -1.21 2.44
C LEU A 144 -22.11 -1.57 2.34
N PRO A 145 -22.48 -2.85 2.49
CA PRO A 145 -23.88 -3.24 2.51
C PRO A 145 -24.60 -2.44 3.62
N GLU A 146 -25.75 -1.85 3.28
CA GLU A 146 -26.47 -0.88 4.14
C GLU A 146 -26.76 -1.39 5.55
N ARG A 147 -26.76 -2.71 5.77
CA ARG A 147 -27.03 -3.32 7.07
C ARG A 147 -26.17 -4.55 7.29
N VAL A 148 -25.19 -4.43 8.18
CA VAL A 148 -24.86 -5.54 9.06
C VAL A 148 -26.12 -5.78 9.91
N ALA A 149 -26.57 -7.04 10.00
CA ALA A 149 -27.76 -7.37 10.80
C ALA A 149 -27.62 -6.76 12.21
N ALA A 150 -28.63 -6.02 12.67
CA ALA A 150 -28.58 -5.36 13.97
C ALA A 150 -28.27 -6.41 15.06
N GLY A 151 -27.19 -6.19 15.82
CA GLY A 151 -26.73 -7.10 16.87
C GLY A 151 -25.72 -8.17 16.43
N ALA A 152 -25.30 -8.23 15.16
CA ALA A 152 -24.22 -9.12 14.75
C ALA A 152 -22.88 -8.65 15.33
N SER A 153 -22.20 -9.54 16.05
CA SER A 153 -20.81 -9.34 16.48
C SER A 153 -19.83 -9.68 15.34
N VAL A 154 -18.61 -9.14 15.42
CA VAL A 154 -17.50 -9.53 14.52
C VAL A 154 -17.33 -11.04 14.48
N GLU A 155 -17.42 -11.69 15.64
CA GLU A 155 -17.34 -13.15 15.78
C GLU A 155 -18.47 -13.86 15.02
N SER A 156 -19.72 -13.42 15.17
CA SER A 156 -20.85 -14.03 14.45
C SER A 156 -20.72 -13.92 12.93
N LEU A 157 -20.18 -12.79 12.43
CA LEU A 157 -19.93 -12.58 11.01
C LEU A 157 -18.79 -13.47 10.51
N TRP A 158 -17.73 -13.63 11.30
CA TRP A 158 -16.60 -14.51 10.99
C TRP A 158 -17.04 -15.99 10.94
N LEU A 159 -17.79 -16.45 11.95
CA LEU A 159 -18.33 -17.81 12.00
C LEU A 159 -19.25 -18.11 10.81
N ALA A 160 -20.16 -17.20 10.48
CA ALA A 160 -21.02 -17.34 9.30
C ALA A 160 -20.21 -17.39 8.00
N GLY A 161 -19.09 -16.66 7.93
CA GLY A 161 -18.13 -16.73 6.83
C GLY A 161 -17.49 -18.11 6.68
N LEU A 162 -17.02 -18.69 7.79
CA LEU A 162 -16.43 -20.03 7.80
C LEU A 162 -17.43 -21.11 7.37
N GLU A 163 -18.66 -21.07 7.91
CA GLU A 163 -19.71 -22.04 7.59
C GLU A 163 -20.03 -22.07 6.09
N ARG A 164 -20.17 -20.88 5.46
CA ARG A 164 -20.39 -20.78 4.00
C ARG A 164 -19.26 -21.38 3.17
N GLN A 165 -18.04 -21.40 3.69
CA GLN A 165 -16.88 -22.00 3.03
C GLN A 165 -16.67 -23.47 3.40
N GLY A 166 -17.55 -24.07 4.22
CA GLY A 166 -17.37 -25.42 4.73
C GLY A 166 -16.15 -25.56 5.65
N LEU A 167 -15.70 -24.46 6.26
CA LEU A 167 -14.60 -24.43 7.20
C LEU A 167 -15.11 -24.50 8.63
N SER A 168 -14.29 -25.02 9.53
CA SER A 168 -14.55 -25.04 10.98
C SER A 168 -13.48 -24.26 11.72
N PRO A 169 -13.80 -23.59 12.84
CA PRO A 169 -12.81 -22.96 13.69
C PRO A 169 -11.74 -23.96 14.16
N GLY A 170 -10.53 -23.46 14.36
CA GLY A 170 -9.48 -24.22 15.05
C GLY A 170 -9.81 -24.44 16.53
N PRO A 171 -9.05 -25.29 17.24
CA PRO A 171 -9.23 -25.47 18.67
C PRO A 171 -9.00 -24.16 19.43
N GLU A 172 -9.77 -23.94 20.50
CA GLU A 172 -9.58 -22.79 21.38
C GLU A 172 -8.18 -22.81 22.02
N ALA A 173 -7.63 -21.60 22.20
CA ALA A 173 -6.35 -21.44 22.88
C ALA A 173 -6.51 -21.64 24.39
N ASP A 174 -5.51 -22.27 25.03
CA ASP A 174 -5.46 -22.37 26.48
C ASP A 174 -5.27 -21.00 27.15
N ALA A 175 -5.59 -20.91 28.45
CA ALA A 175 -5.55 -19.68 29.24
C ALA A 175 -4.21 -18.93 29.12
N ARG A 176 -3.09 -19.66 29.23
CA ARG A 176 -1.75 -19.07 29.18
C ARG A 176 -1.45 -18.52 27.80
N THR A 177 -1.79 -19.28 26.75
CA THR A 177 -1.62 -18.84 25.36
C THR A 177 -2.44 -17.58 25.07
N LEU A 178 -3.70 -17.53 25.50
CA LEU A 178 -4.58 -16.40 25.26
C LEU A 178 -4.12 -15.14 26.00
N LEU A 179 -3.75 -15.27 27.28
CA LEU A 179 -3.20 -14.17 28.07
C LEU A 179 -1.95 -13.57 27.39
N ARG A 180 -1.02 -14.44 26.97
CA ARG A 180 0.22 -13.99 26.32
C ARG A 180 -0.06 -13.25 25.01
N ARG A 181 -1.01 -13.72 24.20
CA ARG A 181 -1.38 -13.06 22.93
C ARG A 181 -1.95 -11.67 23.20
N VAL A 182 -2.94 -11.56 24.08
CA VAL A 182 -3.61 -10.29 24.39
C VAL A 182 -2.62 -9.26 24.93
N TYR A 183 -1.69 -9.66 25.81
CA TYR A 183 -0.63 -8.78 26.30
C TYR A 183 0.26 -8.26 25.16
N LEU A 184 0.78 -9.15 24.31
CA LEU A 184 1.66 -8.74 23.21
C LEU A 184 0.95 -7.92 22.13
N ASP A 185 -0.33 -8.20 21.88
CA ASP A 185 -1.12 -7.48 20.89
C ASP A 185 -1.44 -6.07 21.39
N LEU A 186 -1.90 -5.94 22.63
CA LEU A 186 -2.33 -4.65 23.19
C LEU A 186 -1.18 -3.77 23.67
N THR A 187 -0.17 -4.33 24.34
CA THR A 187 0.92 -3.55 24.96
C THR A 187 2.29 -3.80 24.35
N GLY A 188 2.45 -4.88 23.57
CA GLY A 188 3.75 -5.29 23.04
C GLY A 188 4.68 -5.93 24.07
N LEU A 189 4.23 -6.10 25.32
CA LEU A 189 4.99 -6.67 26.42
C LEU A 189 4.40 -8.02 26.84
N PRO A 190 5.21 -8.98 27.32
CA PRO A 190 4.67 -10.22 27.89
C PRO A 190 4.06 -10.00 29.28
N PRO A 191 3.10 -10.83 29.72
CA PRO A 191 2.62 -10.82 31.10
C PRO A 191 3.70 -11.29 32.08
N SER A 192 3.60 -10.87 33.35
CA SER A 192 4.50 -11.35 34.40
C SER A 192 4.26 -12.83 34.74
N PRO A 193 5.25 -13.55 35.30
CA PRO A 193 5.04 -14.93 35.76
C PRO A 193 3.89 -15.08 36.77
N GLU A 194 3.71 -14.09 37.66
CA GLU A 194 2.65 -14.05 38.67
C GLU A 194 1.28 -13.85 38.01
N GLU A 195 1.19 -12.97 37.01
CA GLU A 195 -0.04 -12.77 36.23
C GLU A 195 -0.42 -14.04 35.48
N VAL A 196 0.55 -14.73 34.89
CA VAL A 196 0.32 -16.02 34.21
C VAL A 196 -0.17 -17.09 35.18
N ALA A 197 0.42 -17.17 36.37
CA ALA A 197 0.05 -18.16 37.38
C ALA A 197 -1.34 -17.91 37.99
N ALA A 198 -1.75 -16.65 38.10
CA ALA A 198 -3.03 -16.25 38.70
C ALA A 198 -4.20 -16.21 37.70
N PHE A 199 -3.91 -16.13 36.39
CA PHE A 199 -4.92 -15.90 35.37
C PHE A 199 -5.88 -17.08 35.16
N LYS A 200 -7.17 -16.74 35.05
CA LYS A 200 -8.24 -17.64 34.63
C LYS A 200 -9.00 -17.05 33.44
N LEU A 201 -9.45 -17.91 32.53
CA LEU A 201 -10.08 -17.50 31.26
C LEU A 201 -11.31 -16.59 31.45
N ASP A 202 -12.09 -16.81 32.51
CA ASP A 202 -13.24 -15.97 32.87
C ASP A 202 -12.87 -14.53 33.24
N GLN A 203 -11.60 -14.25 33.52
CA GLN A 203 -11.06 -12.92 33.82
C GLN A 203 -10.56 -12.17 32.58
N LEU A 204 -10.62 -12.78 31.39
CA LEU A 204 -10.09 -12.18 30.17
C LEU A 204 -10.65 -10.78 29.88
N PRO A 205 -11.97 -10.50 30.02
CA PRO A 205 -12.50 -9.16 29.76
C PRO A 205 -11.85 -8.09 30.65
N GLN A 206 -11.69 -8.36 31.95
CA GLN A 206 -11.09 -7.41 32.89
C GLN A 206 -9.60 -7.20 32.61
N VAL A 207 -8.90 -8.25 32.16
CA VAL A 207 -7.51 -8.13 31.70
C VAL A 207 -7.42 -7.25 30.46
N VAL A 208 -8.30 -7.44 29.47
CA VAL A 208 -8.36 -6.61 28.27
C VAL A 208 -8.62 -5.14 28.64
N ASP A 209 -9.64 -4.86 29.45
CA ASP A 209 -9.97 -3.50 29.88
C ASP A 209 -8.78 -2.83 30.60
N ARG A 210 -8.10 -3.57 31.48
CA ARG A 210 -6.90 -3.07 32.18
C ARG A 210 -5.76 -2.74 31.22
N LEU A 211 -5.53 -3.57 30.20
CA LEU A 211 -4.47 -3.36 29.22
C LEU A 211 -4.80 -2.20 28.28
N LEU A 212 -6.04 -2.07 27.83
CA LEU A 212 -6.49 -0.92 27.04
C LEU A 212 -6.34 0.40 27.83
N ALA A 213 -6.56 0.37 29.14
CA ALA A 213 -6.37 1.53 30.01
C ALA A 213 -4.89 1.80 30.38
N SER A 214 -3.95 0.92 30.02
CA SER A 214 -2.55 1.05 30.41
C SER A 214 -1.78 2.01 29.48
N PRO A 215 -0.75 2.74 29.96
CA PRO A 215 0.05 3.62 29.10
C PRO A 215 0.75 2.90 27.94
N GLU A 216 1.08 1.62 28.13
CA GLU A 216 1.76 0.81 27.14
C GLU A 216 0.89 0.55 25.90
N PHE A 217 -0.44 0.58 26.04
CA PHE A 217 -1.35 0.47 24.91
C PHE A 217 -1.18 1.64 23.93
N GLY A 218 -1.21 2.88 24.43
CA GLY A 218 -0.98 4.08 23.61
C GLY A 218 0.39 4.07 22.94
N VAL A 219 1.43 3.62 23.64
CA VAL A 219 2.78 3.48 23.07
C VAL A 219 2.81 2.42 21.96
N ARG A 220 2.23 1.25 22.21
CA ARG A 220 2.20 0.12 21.27
C ARG A 220 1.50 0.49 19.97
N TRP A 221 0.29 1.01 20.05
CA TRP A 221 -0.54 1.35 18.89
C TRP A 221 -0.09 2.65 18.22
N GLY A 222 0.33 3.64 19.01
CA GLY A 222 0.92 4.87 18.50
C GLY A 222 2.14 4.61 17.61
N ARG A 223 3.00 3.65 17.98
CA ARG A 223 4.16 3.25 17.15
C ARG A 223 3.75 2.79 15.75
N HIS A 224 2.68 2.00 15.63
CA HIS A 224 2.21 1.54 14.32
C HIS A 224 1.76 2.71 13.43
N TRP A 225 1.10 3.70 14.01
CA TRP A 225 0.74 4.92 13.27
C TRP A 225 1.98 5.72 12.88
N LEU A 226 2.92 5.91 13.82
CA LEU A 226 4.16 6.66 13.60
C LEU A 226 5.01 6.06 12.47
N ASP A 227 5.06 4.72 12.37
CA ASP A 227 5.71 4.01 11.27
C ASP A 227 5.05 4.33 9.91
N VAL A 228 3.72 4.34 9.85
CA VAL A 228 2.95 4.59 8.62
C VAL A 228 3.06 6.03 8.15
N VAL A 229 3.10 7.01 9.06
CA VAL A 229 3.12 8.43 8.74
C VAL A 229 4.52 9.01 8.55
N ARG A 230 5.53 8.13 8.39
CA ARG A 230 6.97 8.45 8.25
C ARG A 230 7.50 9.38 9.34
N PHE A 231 7.07 9.17 10.59
CA PHE A 231 7.57 9.97 11.70
C PHE A 231 9.09 9.85 11.82
N ALA A 232 9.78 10.99 11.86
CA ALA A 232 11.19 11.09 12.16
C ALA A 232 11.47 12.39 12.91
N GLU A 233 12.53 12.39 13.71
CA GLU A 233 13.00 13.60 14.40
C GLU A 233 13.88 14.49 13.49
N SER A 234 13.90 14.22 12.19
CA SER A 234 14.60 15.02 11.18
C SER A 234 13.92 14.92 9.81
N ASN A 235 14.31 15.79 8.88
CA ASN A 235 13.73 15.82 7.52
C ASN A 235 14.36 14.83 6.53
N GLY A 236 15.54 14.27 6.82
CA GLY A 236 16.25 13.38 5.87
C GLY A 236 16.63 14.04 4.53
N ARG A 237 16.75 13.21 3.48
CA ARG A 237 17.24 13.55 2.13
C ARG A 237 18.67 14.14 2.10
N GLU A 238 18.93 15.16 1.28
CA GLU A 238 20.27 15.68 0.98
C GLU A 238 20.87 16.47 2.14
N SER A 239 20.01 17.15 2.92
CA SER A 239 20.38 17.97 4.07
C SER A 239 19.55 17.53 5.27
N ASN A 240 20.17 16.92 6.27
CA ASN A 240 19.47 16.37 7.44
C ASN A 240 19.45 17.37 8.61
N ILE A 241 18.33 18.06 8.78
CA ILE A 241 18.01 19.01 9.84
C ILE A 241 17.08 18.36 10.85
N ILE A 242 17.42 18.53 12.13
CA ILE A 242 16.64 18.02 13.27
C ILE A 242 15.39 18.86 13.47
N TYR A 243 14.29 18.19 13.79
CA TYR A 243 13.03 18.77 14.25
C TYR A 243 12.99 18.74 15.80
N PRO A 244 13.48 19.78 16.52
CA PRO A 244 13.65 19.74 17.98
C PRO A 244 12.33 19.57 18.78
N HIS A 245 11.19 19.69 18.11
CA HIS A 245 9.87 19.59 18.70
C HIS A 245 9.00 18.48 18.08
N ALA A 246 9.57 17.61 17.24
CA ALA A 246 8.84 16.49 16.62
C ALA A 246 8.23 15.54 17.66
N TRP A 247 8.87 15.39 18.82
CA TRP A 247 8.36 14.60 19.94
C TRP A 247 6.94 14.99 20.37
N ARG A 248 6.52 16.25 20.17
CA ARG A 248 5.15 16.68 20.50
C ARG A 248 4.11 15.96 19.65
N TYR A 249 4.42 15.73 18.37
CA TYR A 249 3.52 14.99 17.48
C TYR A 249 3.51 13.50 17.85
N ARG A 250 4.67 12.91 18.19
CA ARG A 250 4.75 11.55 18.73
C ARG A 250 3.84 11.38 19.94
N ASP A 251 3.96 12.29 20.91
CA ASP A 251 3.21 12.22 22.16
C ASP A 251 1.71 12.45 21.90
N TYR A 252 1.35 13.38 21.00
CA TYR A 252 -0.04 13.54 20.54
C TYR A 252 -0.63 12.24 19.98
N VAL A 253 0.11 11.50 19.15
CA VAL A 253 -0.35 10.23 18.59
C VAL A 253 -0.56 9.21 19.71
N ILE A 254 0.40 9.05 20.60
CA ILE A 254 0.32 8.13 21.74
C ILE A 254 -0.91 8.46 22.60
N GLU A 255 -1.09 9.74 22.94
CA GLU A 255 -2.23 10.22 23.73
C GLU A 255 -3.57 10.04 23.01
N ALA A 256 -3.60 10.18 21.67
CA ALA A 256 -4.81 9.97 20.87
C ALA A 256 -5.30 8.52 20.95
N PHE A 257 -4.39 7.54 20.88
CA PHE A 257 -4.73 6.14 21.12
C PHE A 257 -5.12 5.90 22.59
N GLN A 258 -4.37 6.47 23.54
CA GLN A 258 -4.64 6.29 24.97
C GLN A 258 -6.03 6.77 25.40
N ARG A 259 -6.52 7.87 24.80
CA ARG A 259 -7.84 8.45 25.11
C ARG A 259 -8.96 7.94 24.22
N ASP A 260 -8.69 6.95 23.37
CA ASP A 260 -9.62 6.40 22.39
C ASP A 260 -10.30 7.50 21.55
N LEU A 261 -9.49 8.41 21.00
CA LEU A 261 -10.02 9.49 20.16
C LEU A 261 -10.74 8.87 18.95
N PRO A 262 -12.00 9.26 18.65
CA PRO A 262 -12.68 8.77 17.46
C PRO A 262 -11.82 8.96 16.22
N TYR A 263 -11.69 7.90 15.41
CA TYR A 263 -10.76 7.86 14.30
C TYR A 263 -11.00 8.99 13.28
N ASP A 264 -12.28 9.36 13.05
CA ASP A 264 -12.63 10.48 12.18
C ASP A 264 -12.11 11.82 12.73
N GLN A 265 -12.20 12.04 14.04
CA GLN A 265 -11.64 13.21 14.70
C GLN A 265 -10.11 13.18 14.68
N PHE A 266 -9.49 12.02 14.93
CA PHE A 266 -8.04 11.85 14.86
C PHE A 266 -7.46 12.22 13.49
N LEU A 267 -8.15 11.83 12.41
CA LEU A 267 -7.77 12.22 11.05
C LEU A 267 -8.03 13.72 10.79
N ARG A 268 -9.20 14.24 11.16
CA ARG A 268 -9.52 15.68 10.96
C ARG A 268 -8.50 16.60 11.63
N GLU A 269 -8.09 16.27 12.84
CA GLU A 269 -7.09 17.06 13.57
C GLU A 269 -5.72 17.03 12.89
N GLN A 270 -5.33 15.89 12.33
CA GLN A 270 -4.05 15.77 11.62
C GLN A 270 -4.02 16.49 10.27
N ILE A 271 -5.16 16.56 9.58
CA ILE A 271 -5.27 17.17 8.24
C ILE A 271 -5.57 18.67 8.33
N ALA A 272 -6.39 19.09 9.29
CA ALA A 272 -6.95 20.44 9.34
C ALA A 272 -6.99 21.04 10.75
N GLY A 273 -6.23 20.49 11.70
CA GLY A 273 -6.30 20.90 13.11
C GLY A 273 -6.06 22.38 13.36
N ASP A 274 -5.24 23.04 12.54
CA ASP A 274 -4.99 24.48 12.56
C ASP A 274 -6.18 25.33 12.10
N LEU A 275 -7.11 24.74 11.32
CA LEU A 275 -8.32 25.36 10.81
C LEU A 275 -9.57 25.08 11.66
N LEU A 276 -9.52 24.08 12.55
CA LEU A 276 -10.68 23.69 13.36
C LEU A 276 -10.92 24.68 14.52
N PRO A 277 -12.18 25.06 14.82
CA PRO A 277 -12.50 25.98 15.92
C PRO A 277 -12.30 25.34 17.29
N SER A 278 -11.50 25.95 18.17
CA SER A 278 -11.18 25.38 19.50
C SER A 278 -11.89 26.10 20.64
N ALA A 279 -12.33 25.35 21.65
CA ALA A 279 -12.97 25.86 22.85
C ALA A 279 -11.96 26.33 23.92
N SER A 280 -10.71 25.87 23.86
CA SER A 280 -9.64 26.26 24.80
C SER A 280 -8.28 26.42 24.12
N ALA A 281 -7.33 27.03 24.84
CA ALA A 281 -5.95 27.16 24.38
C ALA A 281 -5.23 25.81 24.28
N GLU A 282 -5.52 24.90 25.21
CA GLU A 282 -5.00 23.53 25.23
C GLU A 282 -5.51 22.75 24.02
N GLU A 283 -6.80 22.87 23.71
CA GLU A 283 -7.39 22.23 22.53
C GLU A 283 -6.78 22.79 21.24
N ARG A 284 -6.61 24.11 21.15
CA ARG A 284 -5.92 24.74 20.01
C ARG A 284 -4.49 24.23 19.86
N ALA A 285 -3.72 24.17 20.95
CA ALA A 285 -2.35 23.68 20.93
C ALA A 285 -2.28 22.22 20.47
N ARG A 286 -3.14 21.36 21.01
CA ARG A 286 -3.25 19.94 20.64
C ARG A 286 -3.54 19.76 19.15
N ARG A 287 -4.48 20.52 18.60
CA ARG A 287 -4.83 20.45 17.17
C ARG A 287 -3.74 21.02 16.26
N LEU A 288 -3.04 22.08 16.68
CA LEU A 288 -1.84 22.55 15.98
C LEU A 288 -0.74 21.49 15.97
N ILE A 289 -0.50 20.81 17.09
CA ILE A 289 0.46 19.71 17.17
C ILE A 289 0.07 18.57 16.22
N ALA A 290 -1.23 18.24 16.13
CA ALA A 290 -1.73 17.19 15.25
C ALA A 290 -1.39 17.44 13.76
N THR A 291 -1.42 18.70 13.30
CA THR A 291 -0.98 19.07 11.94
C THR A 291 0.51 18.80 11.65
N GLY A 292 1.27 18.39 12.67
CA GLY A 292 2.57 17.73 12.51
C GLY A 292 2.55 16.58 11.49
N PHE A 293 1.41 15.93 11.27
CA PHE A 293 1.21 14.93 10.21
C PHE A 293 1.58 15.42 8.81
N LEU A 294 1.22 16.68 8.49
CA LEU A 294 1.54 17.33 7.21
C LEU A 294 2.90 18.02 7.22
N ALA A 295 3.36 18.42 8.40
CA ALA A 295 4.61 19.17 8.54
C ALA A 295 5.85 18.26 8.62
N LEU A 296 5.72 17.06 9.18
CA LEU A 296 6.79 16.07 9.28
C LEU A 296 6.85 15.25 7.99
N GLY A 297 8.07 14.86 7.61
CA GLY A 297 8.31 14.16 6.36
C GLY A 297 9.60 14.60 5.69
N ALA A 298 9.86 13.96 4.55
CA ALA A 298 11.09 14.13 3.80
C ALA A 298 11.08 15.44 3.00
N LYS A 299 12.11 16.29 3.15
CA LYS A 299 12.14 17.61 2.46
C LYS A 299 13.51 17.90 1.85
N GLY A 300 13.52 18.23 0.56
CA GLY A 300 14.71 18.68 -0.16
C GLY A 300 15.03 20.15 0.15
N LEU A 301 15.64 20.42 1.31
CA LEU A 301 15.88 21.79 1.78
C LEU A 301 16.88 22.59 0.94
N ASN A 302 17.61 21.93 0.03
CA ASN A 302 18.53 22.59 -0.89
C ASN A 302 17.83 23.15 -2.14
N GLU A 303 16.54 22.82 -2.35
CA GLU A 303 15.78 23.31 -3.50
C GLU A 303 15.60 24.82 -3.44
N GLN A 304 16.11 25.51 -4.47
CA GLN A 304 16.09 26.98 -4.55
C GLN A 304 14.86 27.50 -5.30
N ASN A 305 14.25 26.67 -6.14
CA ASN A 305 13.02 26.99 -6.83
C ASN A 305 11.82 26.81 -5.88
N LYS A 306 11.28 27.93 -5.40
CA LYS A 306 10.14 27.96 -4.47
C LYS A 306 8.90 27.24 -5.01
N ALA A 307 8.63 27.32 -6.31
CA ALA A 307 7.47 26.67 -6.91
C ALA A 307 7.64 25.15 -6.90
N GLN A 308 8.83 24.66 -7.23
CA GLN A 308 9.15 23.24 -7.18
C GLN A 308 9.12 22.72 -5.73
N PHE A 309 9.73 23.44 -4.78
CA PHE A 309 9.68 23.06 -3.37
C PHE A 309 8.25 22.94 -2.84
N ALA A 310 7.37 23.89 -3.20
CA ALA A 310 5.96 23.84 -2.82
C ALA A 310 5.23 22.64 -3.43
N ALA A 311 5.48 22.34 -4.71
CA ALA A 311 4.91 21.18 -5.39
C ALA A 311 5.41 19.85 -4.78
N ASP A 312 6.70 19.75 -4.47
CA ASP A 312 7.30 18.58 -3.83
C ASP A 312 6.74 18.34 -2.43
N LEU A 313 6.50 19.41 -1.66
CA LEU A 313 5.88 19.30 -0.35
C LEU A 313 4.42 18.81 -0.46
N ALA A 314 3.65 19.35 -1.41
CA ALA A 314 2.28 18.92 -1.64
C ALA A 314 2.20 17.45 -2.07
N ASP A 315 3.06 17.03 -2.99
CA ASP A 315 3.18 15.63 -3.44
C ASP A 315 3.49 14.67 -2.28
N GLU A 316 4.45 15.03 -1.42
CA GLU A 316 4.85 14.25 -0.26
C GLU A 316 3.70 14.07 0.75
N GLN A 317 2.94 15.14 0.99
CA GLN A 317 1.76 15.15 1.85
C GLN A 317 0.62 14.29 1.26
N LEU A 318 0.38 14.41 -0.05
CA LEU A 318 -0.65 13.68 -0.77
C LEU A 318 -0.36 12.17 -0.83
N ASP A 319 0.87 11.78 -1.14
CA ASP A 319 1.26 10.37 -1.16
C ASP A 319 1.09 9.74 0.22
N THR A 320 1.49 10.46 1.27
CA THR A 320 1.33 9.91 2.63
C THR A 320 -0.12 9.83 3.05
N LEU A 321 -0.89 10.90 2.88
CA LEU A 321 -2.31 10.88 3.22
C LEU A 321 -3.02 9.73 2.52
N SER A 322 -2.79 9.57 1.22
CA SER A 322 -3.43 8.52 0.42
C SER A 322 -3.02 7.12 0.89
N ARG A 323 -1.72 6.85 1.10
CA ARG A 323 -1.26 5.55 1.58
C ARG A 323 -1.72 5.24 3.01
N ALA A 324 -1.60 6.20 3.92
CA ALA A 324 -1.90 6.01 5.34
C ALA A 324 -3.40 5.83 5.60
N VAL A 325 -4.25 6.56 4.88
CA VAL A 325 -5.70 6.61 5.15
C VAL A 325 -6.51 5.79 4.16
N LEU A 326 -6.17 5.86 2.87
CA LEU A 326 -6.95 5.20 1.81
C LEU A 326 -6.38 3.83 1.42
N ALA A 327 -5.25 3.42 2.02
CA ALA A 327 -4.49 2.24 1.62
C ALA A 327 -4.20 2.17 0.11
N THR A 328 -4.12 3.34 -0.54
CA THR A 328 -3.97 3.51 -1.99
C THR A 328 -3.03 4.68 -2.22
N SER A 329 -1.99 4.52 -3.05
CA SER A 329 -1.12 5.65 -3.41
C SER A 329 -1.71 6.42 -4.59
N ILE A 330 -1.68 7.75 -4.50
CA ILE A 330 -1.95 8.64 -5.64
C ILE A 330 -0.67 9.24 -6.24
N ALA A 331 0.51 8.76 -5.85
CA ALA A 331 1.79 9.32 -6.31
C ALA A 331 1.99 9.29 -7.84
N CYS A 332 1.31 8.39 -8.55
CA CYS A 332 1.35 8.35 -10.01
C CYS A 332 0.79 9.64 -10.65
N ALA A 333 -0.15 10.31 -9.96
CA ALA A 333 -0.74 11.58 -10.41
C ALA A 333 0.25 12.75 -10.40
N ARG A 334 1.45 12.57 -9.83
CA ARG A 334 2.54 13.54 -9.92
C ARG A 334 2.98 13.80 -11.36
N CYS A 335 2.97 12.76 -12.19
CA CYS A 335 3.55 12.80 -13.54
C CYS A 335 2.52 12.53 -14.65
N HIS A 336 1.35 11.99 -14.33
CA HIS A 336 0.36 11.56 -15.31
C HIS A 336 -1.06 11.91 -14.85
N ASP A 337 -1.92 12.23 -15.81
CA ASP A 337 -3.36 12.34 -15.57
C ASP A 337 -3.95 10.94 -15.33
N HIS A 338 -4.97 10.86 -14.48
CA HIS A 338 -5.61 9.63 -14.01
C HIS A 338 -7.12 9.66 -14.14
#